data_AF-A0A519IJB5-F1
#
_entry.id   AF-A0A519IJB5-F1
#
_cell.length_a   1.000
_cell.length_b   1.000
_cell.length_c   1.000
_cell.angle_alpha   90.00
_cell.angle_beta   90.00
_cell.angle_gamma   90.00
#
_symmetry.space_group_name_H-M   'P 1'
#
loop_
_entity.id
_entity.type
_entity.pdbx_description
1 polymer ?
#
loop_
_entity_poly.entity_id
_entity_poly.type
_entity_poly.pdbx_seq_one_letter_code
_entity_poly.pdbx_strand_id
1 'polypeptide(L)' 'MDPTAYYYMPHFKPGASVHWKQQRETVSHVVIRRNAMMVYLVGNDVAVHPDALQLAPSTAPSLRPTESAVQVPTAG' A
#
# COMPACT_ATOMS: atom_id res chain seq x y z
N MET A 1 -3.92 -0.78 24.67
CA MET A 1 -4.15 -0.44 23.25
C MET A 1 -2.88 -0.85 22.53
N ASP A 2 -2.96 -1.75 21.55
CA ASP A 2 -1.77 -2.27 20.87
C ASP A 2 -1.24 -1.19 19.90
N PRO A 3 -0.02 -0.67 20.07
CA PRO A 3 0.50 0.45 19.24
C PRO A 3 0.58 0.11 17.75
N THR A 4 0.67 -1.18 17.43
CA THR A 4 0.78 -1.75 16.09
C THR A 4 -0.38 -1.37 15.17
N ALA A 5 -1.59 -1.22 15.72
CA ALA A 5 -2.79 -0.84 14.96
C ALA A 5 -2.63 0.49 14.19
N TYR A 6 -1.87 1.45 14.75
CA TYR A 6 -1.63 2.75 14.11
C TYR A 6 -0.62 2.67 12.95
N TYR A 7 0.32 1.71 12.99
CA TYR A 7 1.31 1.52 11.93
C TYR A 7 0.71 0.89 10.65
N TYR A 8 -0.46 0.25 10.75
CA TYR A 8 -1.16 -0.34 9.60
C TYR A 8 -1.97 0.67 8.78
N MET A 9 -2.42 1.78 9.37
CA MET A 9 -3.31 2.75 8.70
C MET A 9 -2.82 3.32 7.35
N PRO A 10 -1.53 3.66 7.14
CA PRO A 10 -1.12 4.19 5.84
C PRO A 10 -1.20 3.17 4.70
N HIS A 11 -1.29 1.88 5.02
CA HIS A 11 -1.18 0.79 4.05
C HIS A 11 -2.53 0.20 3.64
N PHE A 12 -3.48 0.10 4.58
CA PHE A 12 -4.83 -0.38 4.32
C PHE A 12 -5.79 0.79 4.14
N LYS A 13 -6.19 1.04 2.89
CA LYS A 13 -7.19 2.04 2.50
C LYS A 13 -8.06 1.50 1.37
N PRO A 14 -9.31 1.97 1.21
CA PRO A 14 -10.13 1.63 0.06
C PRO A 14 -9.35 1.76 -1.27
N GLY A 15 -9.44 0.74 -2.11
CA GLY A 15 -8.72 0.64 -3.39
C GLY A 15 -7.26 0.15 -3.30
N ALA A 16 -6.70 -0.06 -2.10
CA ALA A 16 -5.38 -0.65 -1.97
C ALA A 16 -5.38 -2.13 -2.41
N SER A 17 -4.34 -2.54 -3.13
CA SER A 17 -4.13 -3.95 -3.48
C SER A 17 -3.37 -4.68 -2.37
N VAL A 18 -3.88 -5.84 -1.98
CA VAL A 18 -3.29 -6.73 -0.97
C VAL A 18 -3.22 -8.14 -1.52
N HIS A 19 -2.40 -9.00 -0.93
CA HIS A 19 -2.41 -10.43 -1.17
C HIS A 19 -3.09 -11.15 -0.02
N TRP A 20 -4.03 -12.02 -0.35
CA TRP A 20 -4.75 -12.87 0.59
C TRP A 20 -4.93 -14.24 -0.03
N LYS A 21 -4.53 -15.30 0.69
CA LYS A 21 -4.61 -16.70 0.20
C LYS A 21 -4.03 -16.88 -1.23
N GLN A 22 -2.86 -16.30 -1.49
CA GLN A 22 -2.15 -16.34 -2.79
C GLN A 22 -2.86 -15.58 -3.94
N GLN A 23 -3.98 -14.92 -3.69
CA GLN A 23 -4.66 -14.09 -4.68
C GLN A 23 -4.47 -12.60 -4.38
N ARG A 24 -4.53 -11.79 -5.43
CA ARG A 24 -4.54 -10.34 -5.32
C ARG A 24 -5.97 -9.86 -5.12
N GLU A 25 -6.17 -9.15 -4.03
CA GLU A 25 -7.45 -8.64 -3.59
C GLU A 25 -7.43 -7.12 -3.48
N THR A 26 -8.61 -6.52 -3.52
CA THR A 26 -8.77 -5.06 -3.36
C THR A 26 -9.47 -4.77 -2.04
N VAL A 27 -8.90 -3.85 -1.27
CA VAL A 27 -9.55 -3.36 -0.04
C VAL A 27 -10.79 -2.55 -0.41
N SER A 28 -11.93 -2.93 0.14
CA SER A 28 -13.19 -2.17 0.04
C SER A 28 -13.24 -1.07 1.11
N HIS A 29 -13.10 -1.44 2.37
CA HIS A 29 -13.13 -0.52 3.51
C HIS A 29 -12.42 -1.10 4.72
N VAL A 30 -12.08 -0.23 5.67
CA VAL A 30 -11.39 -0.60 6.92
C VAL A 30 -12.24 -0.13 8.08
N VAL A 31 -12.47 -1.02 9.04
CA VAL A 31 -13.19 -0.72 10.28
C VAL A 31 -12.21 -0.75 11.43
N ILE A 32 -12.16 0.34 12.20
CA ILE A 32 -11.37 0.42 13.42
C ILE A 32 -12.33 0.51 14.60
N ARG A 33 -12.15 -0.40 15.56
CA ARG A 33 -12.82 -0.41 16.86
C ARG A 33 -11.75 -0.32 17.95
N ARG A 34 -12.19 0.01 19.18
CA ARG A 34 -11.36 0.37 20.33
C ARG A 34 -10.01 -0.36 20.45
N ASN A 35 -9.98 -1.67 20.17
CA ASN A 35 -8.77 -2.51 20.24
C ASN A 35 -8.54 -3.40 19.00
N ALA A 36 -9.21 -3.14 17.87
CA ALA A 36 -9.11 -4.03 16.71
C ALA A 36 -9.30 -3.27 15.39
N MET A 37 -8.57 -3.70 14.38
CA MET A 37 -8.73 -3.27 12.99
C MET A 37 -9.19 -4.48 12.16
N MET A 38 -10.16 -4.25 11.29
CA MET A 38 -10.69 -5.25 10.37
C MET A 38 -10.69 -4.68 8.95
N VAL A 39 -10.22 -5.47 7.99
CA VAL A 39 -10.13 -5.09 6.58
C VAL A 39 -11.16 -5.88 5.78
N TYR A 40 -11.99 -5.20 5.01
CA TYR A 40 -12.96 -5.81 4.11
C TYR A 40 -12.43 -5.75 2.67
N LEU A 41 -12.62 -6.84 1.94
CA LEU A 41 -12.20 -6.97 0.54
C LEU A 41 -13.41 -6.85 -0.40
N VAL A 42 -13.18 -6.41 -1.63
CA VAL A 42 -14.25 -6.30 -2.63
C VAL A 42 -14.87 -7.67 -2.89
N GLY A 43 -16.20 -7.77 -2.79
CA GLY A 43 -16.93 -9.02 -3.01
C GLY A 43 -16.80 -10.04 -1.88
N ASN A 44 -16.18 -9.67 -0.75
CA ASN A 44 -16.08 -10.53 0.43
C ASN A 44 -16.79 -9.89 1.64
N ASP A 45 -17.83 -10.56 2.12
CA ASP A 45 -18.62 -10.12 3.27
C ASP A 45 -17.94 -10.39 4.62
N VAL A 46 -16.90 -11.23 4.63
CA VAL A 46 -16.15 -11.59 5.84
C VAL A 46 -14.94 -10.69 5.99
N ALA A 47 -14.88 -10.05 7.15
CA ALA A 47 -13.77 -9.20 7.53
C ALA A 47 -12.48 -10.02 7.77
N VAL A 48 -11.36 -9.51 7.29
CA VAL A 48 -10.04 -10.14 7.38
C VAL A 48 -9.16 -9.37 8.37
N HIS A 49 -8.47 -10.09 9.24
CA HIS A 49 -7.49 -9.46 10.14
C HIS A 49 -6.30 -8.95 9.32
N PRO A 50 -5.78 -7.73 9.59
CA PRO A 50 -4.67 -7.16 8.83
C PRO A 50 -3.43 -8.07 8.78
N ASP A 51 -3.13 -8.81 9.85
CA ASP A 51 -1.99 -9.73 9.90
C ASP A 51 -2.11 -10.93 8.94
N ALA A 52 -3.31 -11.24 8.46
CA ALA A 52 -3.53 -12.28 7.45
C ALA A 52 -3.34 -11.75 6.02
N LEU A 53 -3.12 -10.45 5.86
CA LEU A 53 -2.94 -9.78 4.57
C LEU A 53 -1.47 -9.42 4.38
N GLN A 54 -0.97 -9.65 3.17
CA GLN A 54 0.33 -9.12 2.77
C GLN A 54 0.11 -7.91 1.87
N LEU A 55 0.83 -6.83 2.12
CA LEU A 55 0.77 -5.66 1.26
C LEU A 55 1.40 -6.00 -0.08
N ALA A 56 0.73 -5.65 -1.18
CA ALA A 56 1.38 -5.74 -2.48
C ALA A 56 2.58 -4.79 -2.46
N PRO A 57 3.76 -5.20 -2.97
CA PRO A 57 4.92 -4.32 -3.04
C PRO A 57 4.54 -3.07 -3.82
N SER A 58 4.65 -1.91 -3.18
CA SER A 58 4.54 -0.63 -3.88
C SER A 58 5.82 -0.46 -4.69
N THR A 59 5.77 -0.79 -5.97
CA THR A 59 6.87 -0.49 -6.89
C THR A 59 6.90 1.03 -7.07
N ALA A 60 7.60 1.74 -6.18
CA ALA A 60 7.89 3.14 -6.41
C ALA A 60 8.69 3.22 -7.73
N PRO A 61 8.29 4.07 -8.70
CA PRO A 61 9.10 4.28 -9.87
C PRO A 61 10.42 4.91 -9.41
N SER A 62 11.52 4.19 -9.62
CA SER A 62 12.86 4.74 -9.46
C SER A 62 13.07 5.79 -10.56
N LEU A 63 12.72 7.04 -10.28
CA LEU A 63 13.12 8.19 -11.09
C LEU A 63 14.65 8.26 -11.06
N ARG A 64 15.30 7.69 -12.08
CA ARG A 64 16.70 7.98 -12.35
C ARG A 64 16.79 9.48 -12.70
N PRO A 65 17.68 10.27 -12.08
CA PRO A 65 17.94 11.60 -12.59
C PRO A 65 18.47 11.46 -14.01
N THR A 66 17.74 11.98 -14.99
CA THR A 66 18.28 12.16 -16.34
C THR A 66 19.32 13.27 -16.20
N GLU A 67 20.59 12.88 -16.08
CA GLU A 67 21.71 13.81 -16.18
C GLU A 67 21.82 14.26 -17.64
N SER A 68 20.92 15.14 -18.08
CA SER A 68 21.13 15.98 -19.25
C SER A 68 22.03 17.14 -18.83
N ALA A 69 23.33 16.85 -18.68
CA ALA A 69 24.33 17.89 -18.64
C ALA A 69 24.38 18.56 -20.02
N VAL A 70 23.94 19.81 -20.03
CA VAL A 70 24.03 20.80 -21.09
C VAL A 70 25.39 20.73 -21.79
N GLN A 71 25.38 20.44 -23.09
CA GLN A 71 26.54 20.66 -23.94
C GLN A 71 26.65 22.17 -24.19
N VAL A 72 27.57 22.83 -23.49
CA VAL A 72 27.94 24.22 -23.76
C VAL A 72 28.69 24.29 -25.10
N PRO A 73 28.29 25.15 -26.05
CA PRO A 73 29.11 25.44 -27.22
C PRO A 73 30.19 26.45 -26.81
N THR A 74 31.46 26.08 -26.93
CA THR A 74 32.56 27.05 -26.91
C THR A 74 33.06 27.21 -28.34
N ALA A 75 32.73 28.35 -28.93
CA ALA A 75 33.36 28.86 -30.14
C ALA A 75 34.79 29.33 -29.79
N GLY A 76 35.74 28.98 -30.65
CA GLY A 76 37.14 29.44 -30.64
C GLY A 76 37.81 29.00 -31.92
#